data_AF-A0A953BM96-F1
#
_entry.id   AF-A0A953BM96-F1
#
_cell.length_a   1.000
_cell.length_b   1.000
_cell.length_c   1.000
_cell.angle_alpha   90.00
_cell.angle_beta   90.00
_cell.angle_gamma   90.00
#
_symmetry.space_group_name_H-M   'P 1'
#
loop_
_entity.id
_entity.type
_entity.pdbx_description
1 polymer ?
#
loop_
_entity_poly.entity_id
_entity_poly.type
_entity_poly.pdbx_seq_one_letter_code
_entity_poly.pdbx_strand_id
1 'polypeptide(L)'
;MPAGRPNRPLFDLIAEENADKGRRAIAANPAVEFKPASRQPPRDPTDASEQIASARSRTSPRGFFGSLAANGRARIDITTPWFAASVALALAILLGVWIIAYKLGESEATVRLTGGAPAPPPRLTSDQRDATRGVTTVPDDPAASPSRNRSASDPLTASPPVGIQSGERTEPRPSSSRDRAPDGGRTAADAFLPGANRDDSGPFPVYNGSFTTDPRTPGMNYLLLASGMTRADAREAIDFLGRNGYFTVAVPVRPVDRGVRDGNNDPLYKLFHAEGFESTQMKATQSRRDRMADEARRLGAIYQRQHRGKYNFAKVNWEKYVR
;
A
#
# COMPACT_ATOMS: atom_id res chain seq x y z
N MET A 1 -1.57 -59.76 -15.97
CA MET A 1 -2.47 -58.61 -16.14
C MET A 1 -2.29 -57.68 -14.95
N PRO A 2 -1.65 -56.51 -15.09
CA PRO A 2 -1.43 -55.61 -13.97
C PRO A 2 -2.76 -54.98 -13.53
N ALA A 3 -3.06 -55.10 -12.23
CA ALA A 3 -4.24 -54.52 -11.61
C ALA A 3 -4.22 -52.98 -11.75
N GLY A 4 -5.23 -52.44 -12.43
CA GLY A 4 -5.40 -51.00 -12.61
C GLY A 4 -5.55 -50.29 -11.26
N ARG A 5 -4.70 -49.29 -11.01
CA ARG A 5 -4.83 -48.44 -9.84
C ARG A 5 -6.10 -47.60 -9.97
N PRO A 6 -6.93 -47.50 -8.93
CA PRO A 6 -8.14 -46.68 -8.98
C PRO A 6 -7.75 -45.21 -9.20
N ASN A 7 -8.46 -44.53 -10.10
CA ASN A 7 -8.36 -43.09 -10.33
C ASN A 7 -8.75 -42.36 -9.04
N ARG A 8 -7.73 -41.94 -8.26
CA ARG A 8 -7.94 -41.02 -7.14
C ARG A 8 -8.03 -39.59 -7.67
N PRO A 9 -8.91 -38.75 -7.10
CA PRO A 9 -9.00 -37.34 -7.47
C PRO A 9 -7.68 -36.63 -7.16
N LEU A 10 -7.29 -35.70 -8.04
CA LEU A 10 -6.00 -34.97 -7.98
C LEU A 10 -5.74 -34.32 -6.60
N PHE A 11 -6.80 -33.95 -5.88
CA PHE A 11 -6.70 -33.30 -4.58
C PHE A 11 -6.18 -34.23 -3.46
N ASP A 12 -6.44 -35.54 -3.53
CA ASP A 12 -5.93 -36.51 -2.53
C ASP A 12 -4.41 -36.72 -2.67
N LEU A 13 -3.88 -36.62 -3.90
CA LEU A 13 -2.45 -36.76 -4.15
C LEU A 13 -1.63 -35.59 -3.55
N ILE A 14 -2.21 -34.40 -3.48
CA ILE A 14 -1.54 -33.21 -2.92
C ILE A 14 -1.57 -33.22 -1.38
N ALA A 15 -2.60 -33.80 -0.78
CA ALA A 15 -2.69 -33.95 0.67
C ALA A 15 -1.66 -34.97 1.20
N GLU A 16 -1.46 -36.08 0.48
CA GLU A 16 -0.54 -37.15 0.88
C GLU A 16 0.93 -36.72 0.76
N GLU A 17 1.28 -35.91 -0.26
CA GLU A 17 2.67 -35.40 -0.42
C GLU A 17 3.09 -34.43 0.70
N ASN A 18 2.14 -33.67 1.26
CA ASN A 18 2.45 -32.72 2.34
C ASN A 18 2.55 -33.39 3.72
N ALA A 19 1.87 -34.51 3.94
CA ALA A 19 1.96 -35.27 5.19
C ALA A 19 3.34 -35.91 5.39
N ASP A 20 4.00 -36.32 4.30
CA ASP A 20 5.28 -37.04 4.36
C ASP A 20 6.48 -36.10 4.56
N LYS A 21 6.39 -34.85 4.10
CA LYS A 21 7.44 -33.82 4.32
C LYS A 21 7.52 -33.35 5.78
N GLY A 22 6.42 -33.44 6.55
CA GLY A 22 6.39 -33.03 7.96
C GLY A 22 7.17 -33.95 8.91
N ARG A 23 7.40 -35.21 8.56
CA ARG A 23 8.04 -36.20 9.45
C ARG A 23 9.57 -36.26 9.33
N ARG A 24 10.19 -35.66 8.32
CA ARG A 24 11.65 -35.76 8.10
C ARG A 24 12.48 -34.62 8.69
N ALA A 25 11.87 -33.61 9.33
CA ALA A 25 12.59 -32.43 9.84
C ALA A 25 13.03 -32.52 11.31
N ILE A 26 12.81 -33.64 12.01
CA ILE A 26 13.22 -33.83 13.42
C ILE A 26 14.34 -34.90 13.47
N ALA A 27 15.46 -34.61 12.83
CA ALA A 27 16.70 -35.37 13.00
C ALA A 27 17.77 -34.44 13.56
N ALA A 28 18.13 -34.74 14.82
CA ALA A 28 19.21 -34.22 15.65
C ALA A 28 20.21 -33.25 15.01
N ASN A 29 20.22 -32.01 15.49
CA ASN A 29 21.34 -31.10 15.33
C ASN A 29 22.35 -31.37 16.48
N PRO A 30 23.62 -31.71 16.19
CA PRO A 30 24.61 -31.97 17.22
C PRO A 30 24.98 -30.67 17.98
N ALA A 31 25.23 -30.84 19.27
CA ALA A 31 25.52 -29.79 20.24
C ALA A 31 26.61 -28.82 19.77
N VAL A 32 26.27 -27.53 19.70
CA VAL A 32 27.23 -26.45 19.52
C VAL A 32 27.85 -26.16 20.89
N GLU A 33 29.13 -26.49 21.02
CA GLU A 33 29.97 -26.23 22.18
C GLU A 33 30.17 -24.71 22.35
N PHE A 34 29.55 -24.14 23.38
CA PHE A 34 29.71 -22.74 23.75
C PHE A 34 31.06 -22.52 24.44
N LYS A 35 32.00 -21.90 23.71
CA LYS A 35 33.27 -21.42 24.26
C LYS A 35 33.00 -20.18 25.13
N PRO A 36 33.31 -20.19 26.44
CA PRO A 36 33.04 -19.05 27.30
C PRO A 36 33.94 -17.86 26.93
N ALA A 37 33.32 -16.69 26.77
CA ALA A 37 34.01 -15.44 26.48
C ALA A 37 34.88 -15.00 27.67
N SER A 38 36.16 -14.78 27.40
CA SER A 38 37.13 -14.26 28.36
C SER A 38 36.69 -12.90 28.90
N ARG A 39 36.47 -12.82 30.22
CA ARG A 39 36.32 -11.56 30.97
C ARG A 39 37.56 -10.69 30.74
N GLN A 40 37.39 -9.54 30.10
CA GLN A 40 38.38 -8.46 30.22
C GLN A 40 38.23 -7.80 31.61
N PRO A 41 39.34 -7.55 32.33
CA PRO A 41 39.31 -6.83 33.59
C PRO A 41 38.97 -5.34 33.36
N PRO A 42 38.37 -4.67 34.36
CA PRO A 42 37.99 -3.27 34.29
C PRO A 42 39.24 -2.39 34.13
N ARG A 43 39.20 -1.45 33.17
CA ARG A 43 40.22 -0.41 33.02
C ARG A 43 39.97 0.69 34.04
N ASP A 44 41.03 1.06 34.76
CA ASP A 44 41.07 2.15 35.72
C ASP A 44 40.74 3.52 35.06
N PRO A 45 39.91 4.37 35.69
CA PRO A 45 39.49 5.65 35.13
C PRO A 45 40.44 6.84 35.39
N THR A 46 41.69 6.62 35.82
CA THR A 46 42.49 7.69 36.46
C THR A 46 43.32 8.59 35.51
N ASP A 47 43.45 8.27 34.22
CA ASP A 47 44.38 9.00 33.32
C ASP A 47 43.74 10.03 32.36
N ALA A 48 42.46 10.37 32.53
CA ALA A 48 41.78 11.29 31.61
C ALA A 48 41.92 12.79 31.96
N SER A 49 42.66 13.15 33.02
CA SER A 49 42.64 14.53 33.57
C SER A 49 43.76 15.45 33.06
N GLU A 50 44.85 14.92 32.49
CA GLU A 50 46.04 15.75 32.23
C GLU A 50 46.18 16.28 30.78
N GLN A 51 45.34 15.87 29.82
CA GLN A 51 45.49 16.34 28.42
C GLN A 51 44.70 17.60 28.04
N ILE A 52 44.02 18.28 28.99
CA ILE A 52 43.20 19.46 28.67
C ILE A 52 43.94 20.80 28.89
N ALA A 53 45.14 20.80 29.47
CA ALA A 53 45.81 22.05 29.86
C ALA A 53 46.73 22.72 28.80
N SER A 54 47.02 22.08 27.67
CA SER A 54 48.07 22.56 26.74
C SER A 54 47.60 22.80 25.29
N ALA A 55 46.44 23.47 25.12
CA ALA A 55 45.99 23.95 23.81
C ALA A 55 45.31 25.33 23.86
N ARG A 56 45.93 26.29 24.56
CA ARG A 56 45.63 27.73 24.41
C ARG A 56 46.83 28.44 23.81
N SER A 57 46.80 28.69 22.50
CA SER A 57 47.40 29.86 21.80
C SER A 57 47.64 29.60 20.32
N ARG A 58 46.57 29.51 19.51
CA ARG A 58 46.67 29.81 18.06
C ARG A 58 45.45 30.62 17.60
N THR A 59 45.63 31.92 17.63
CA THR A 59 44.80 32.93 16.96
C THR A 59 44.78 32.61 15.47
N SER A 60 43.64 32.10 14.98
CA SER A 60 43.39 31.85 13.57
C SER A 60 42.33 32.84 13.08
N PRO A 61 42.48 33.45 11.90
CA PRO A 61 41.58 34.49 11.41
C PRO A 61 40.20 33.92 11.06
N ARG A 62 39.18 34.77 11.28
CA ARG A 62 37.75 34.58 10.94
C ARG A 62 37.54 33.74 9.67
N GLY A 63 37.24 32.46 9.86
CA GLY A 63 36.64 31.58 8.86
C GLY A 63 35.18 31.30 9.25
N PHE A 64 34.25 31.77 8.42
CA PHE A 64 32.79 31.67 8.61
C PHE A 64 32.29 30.26 8.25
N PHE A 65 32.74 29.23 8.96
CA PHE A 65 32.16 27.88 8.88
C PHE A 65 32.05 27.28 10.28
N GLY A 66 30.85 27.40 10.85
CA GLY A 66 30.48 26.85 12.15
C GLY A 66 30.44 25.33 12.13
N SER A 67 31.48 24.75 12.73
CA SER A 67 31.56 23.46 13.44
C SER A 67 30.23 22.84 13.88
N LEU A 68 29.93 21.65 13.34
CA LEU A 68 28.93 20.70 13.86
C LEU A 68 29.50 19.99 15.11
N ALA A 69 29.24 20.56 16.29
CA ALA A 69 29.39 19.84 17.55
C ALA A 69 28.11 19.01 17.81
N ALA A 70 28.30 17.71 17.95
CA ALA A 70 27.30 16.73 18.30
C ALA A 70 26.71 16.98 19.70
N ASN A 71 25.44 16.61 19.87
CA ASN A 71 24.72 16.40 21.14
C ASN A 71 24.15 17.60 21.90
N GLY A 72 23.67 18.61 21.19
CA GLY A 72 22.72 19.59 21.73
C GLY A 72 21.65 19.87 20.68
N ARG A 73 20.36 19.89 21.07
CA ARG A 73 19.26 20.33 20.20
C ARG A 73 19.57 21.74 19.70
N ALA A 74 20.16 21.84 18.51
CA ALA A 74 20.39 23.12 17.83
C ALA A 74 19.01 23.66 17.46
N ARG A 75 18.49 24.57 18.28
CA ARG A 75 17.43 25.48 17.86
C ARG A 75 18.05 26.32 16.76
N ILE A 76 17.75 25.97 15.52
CA ILE A 76 18.02 26.85 14.39
C ILE A 76 17.01 27.98 14.55
N ASP A 77 17.42 29.05 15.22
CA ASP A 77 16.69 30.32 15.18
C ASP A 77 16.84 30.84 13.76
N ILE A 78 15.97 30.36 12.87
CA ILE A 78 15.83 30.90 11.53
C ILE A 78 15.37 32.33 11.73
N THR A 79 16.30 33.26 11.59
CA THR A 79 15.99 34.67 11.65
C THR A 79 14.87 34.95 10.63
N THR A 80 13.75 35.47 11.14
CA THR A 80 12.51 35.77 10.42
C THR A 80 12.69 36.34 9.00
N PRO A 81 13.67 37.23 8.69
CA PRO A 81 13.85 37.73 7.33
C PRO A 81 14.20 36.66 6.28
N TRP A 82 14.98 35.63 6.62
CA TRP A 82 15.38 34.60 5.65
C TRP A 82 14.22 33.67 5.29
N PHE A 83 13.37 33.36 6.26
CA PHE A 83 12.16 32.59 6.00
C PHE A 83 11.22 33.37 5.07
N ALA A 84 10.98 34.65 5.35
CA ALA A 84 10.15 35.50 4.49
C ALA A 84 10.71 35.61 3.06
N ALA A 85 12.03 35.76 2.90
CA ALA A 85 12.68 35.77 1.59
C ALA A 85 12.52 34.43 0.85
N SER A 86 12.65 33.29 1.54
CA SER A 86 12.48 31.96 0.94
C SER A 86 11.04 31.71 0.47
N VAL A 87 10.05 32.13 1.26
CA VAL A 87 8.63 32.03 0.90
C VAL A 87 8.31 32.94 -0.29
N ALA A 88 8.81 34.17 -0.30
CA ALA A 88 8.63 35.10 -1.41
C ALA A 88 9.22 34.55 -2.72
N LEU A 89 10.41 33.94 -2.66
CA LEU A 89 11.05 33.30 -3.82
C LEU A 89 10.23 32.10 -4.33
N ALA A 90 9.73 31.26 -3.43
CA ALA A 90 8.90 30.11 -3.80
C ALA A 90 7.59 30.55 -4.49
N LEU A 91 6.95 31.62 -4.00
CA LEU A 91 5.75 32.20 -4.62
C LEU A 91 6.05 32.81 -5.99
N ALA A 92 7.19 33.49 -6.16
CA ALA A 92 7.60 34.04 -7.44
C ALA A 92 7.84 32.94 -8.51
N ILE A 93 8.44 31.81 -8.12
CA ILE A 93 8.63 30.65 -9.01
C ILE A 93 7.28 30.06 -9.41
N LEU A 94 6.37 29.86 -8.46
CA LEU A 94 5.01 29.35 -8.72
C LEU A 94 4.25 30.25 -9.70
N LEU A 95 4.32 31.57 -9.51
CA LEU A 95 3.69 32.54 -10.40
C LEU A 95 4.30 32.50 -11.81
N GLY A 96 5.63 32.37 -11.91
CA GLY A 96 6.33 32.23 -13.19
C GLY A 96 5.88 30.99 -13.97
N VAL A 97 5.79 29.83 -13.29
CA VAL A 97 5.28 28.58 -13.90
C VAL A 97 3.83 28.73 -14.37
N TRP A 98 2.98 29.39 -13.58
CA TRP A 98 1.58 29.63 -13.95
C TRP A 98 1.45 30.52 -15.19
N ILE A 99 2.24 31.60 -15.29
CA ILE A 99 2.24 32.50 -16.45
C ILE A 99 2.70 31.75 -17.73
N ILE A 100 3.75 30.93 -17.63
CA ILE A 100 4.24 30.13 -18.76
C ILE A 100 3.14 29.15 -19.22
N ALA A 101 2.52 28.41 -18.29
CA ALA A 101 1.43 27.48 -18.62
C ALA A 101 0.23 28.18 -19.28
N TYR A 102 -0.15 29.37 -18.79
CA TYR A 102 -1.24 30.16 -19.37
C TYR A 102 -0.94 30.56 -20.82
N LYS A 103 0.30 31.01 -21.09
CA LYS A 103 0.72 31.39 -22.45
C LYS A 103 0.80 30.21 -23.42
N LEU A 104 1.22 29.02 -22.97
CA LEU A 104 1.18 27.83 -23.83
C LEU A 104 -0.27 27.43 -24.16
N GLY A 105 -1.19 27.46 -23.20
CA GLY A 105 -2.59 27.10 -23.43
C GLY A 105 -3.31 28.02 -24.44
N GLU A 106 -3.00 29.31 -24.43
CA GLU A 106 -3.58 30.31 -25.35
C GLU A 106 -3.19 30.04 -26.83
N SER A 107 -1.97 29.51 -27.04
CA SER A 107 -1.47 29.16 -28.38
C SER A 107 -2.17 27.92 -28.98
N GLU A 108 -2.56 26.95 -28.16
CA GLU A 108 -3.30 25.77 -28.64
C GLU A 108 -4.77 26.09 -28.93
N ALA A 109 -5.38 26.99 -28.14
CA ALA A 109 -6.76 27.41 -28.35
C ALA A 109 -6.94 28.16 -29.68
N THR A 110 -5.97 29.03 -30.03
CA THR A 110 -5.98 29.76 -31.30
C THR A 110 -5.81 28.82 -32.49
N VAL A 111 -4.90 27.85 -32.46
CA VAL A 111 -4.71 26.87 -33.54
C VAL A 111 -5.98 26.04 -33.78
N ARG A 112 -6.76 25.71 -32.74
CA ARG A 112 -8.04 25.00 -32.90
C ARG A 112 -9.15 25.86 -33.50
N LEU A 113 -9.12 27.17 -33.26
CA LEU A 113 -10.13 28.10 -33.77
C LEU A 113 -9.84 28.57 -35.21
N THR A 114 -8.58 28.69 -35.62
CA THR A 114 -8.22 29.09 -37.00
C THR A 114 -7.84 27.93 -37.92
N GLY A 115 -7.42 26.78 -37.39
CA GLY A 115 -6.97 25.62 -38.18
C GLY A 115 -8.02 24.53 -38.43
N GLY A 116 -9.21 24.65 -37.84
CA GLY A 116 -10.31 23.71 -38.01
C GLY A 116 -11.01 23.87 -39.36
N ALA A 117 -10.33 23.53 -40.45
CA ALA A 117 -11.06 23.21 -41.69
C ALA A 117 -12.09 22.12 -41.34
N PRO A 118 -13.39 22.31 -41.67
CA PRO A 118 -14.41 21.34 -41.35
C PRO A 118 -13.96 19.99 -41.90
N ALA A 119 -13.83 19.01 -41.00
CA ALA A 119 -13.47 17.66 -41.38
C ALA A 119 -14.40 17.25 -42.54
N PRO A 120 -13.85 16.81 -43.68
CA PRO A 120 -14.70 16.39 -44.80
C PRO A 120 -15.66 15.33 -44.26
N PRO A 121 -16.96 15.44 -44.58
CA PRO A 121 -17.95 14.50 -44.09
C PRO A 121 -17.46 13.08 -44.38
N PRO A 122 -17.64 12.13 -43.44
CA PRO A 122 -17.18 10.76 -43.62
C PRO A 122 -17.76 10.23 -44.94
N ARG A 123 -16.89 10.03 -45.93
CA ARG A 123 -17.28 9.37 -47.17
C ARG A 123 -17.63 7.94 -46.79
N LEU A 124 -18.93 7.64 -46.79
CA LEU A 124 -19.44 6.28 -46.80
C LEU A 124 -18.92 5.62 -48.08
N THR A 125 -17.78 4.92 -47.99
CA THR A 125 -17.32 4.04 -49.06
C THR A 125 -18.31 2.90 -49.16
N SER A 126 -19.13 2.94 -50.21
CA SER A 126 -20.17 1.98 -50.56
C SER A 126 -19.64 0.61 -51.04
N ASP A 127 -18.33 0.35 -50.94
CA ASP A 127 -17.70 -0.87 -51.49
C ASP A 127 -17.69 -2.08 -50.55
N GLN A 128 -18.43 -2.02 -49.42
CA GLN A 128 -18.58 -3.17 -48.51
C GLN A 128 -19.89 -3.94 -48.75
N ARG A 129 -20.23 -4.15 -50.02
CA ARG A 129 -21.21 -5.14 -50.49
C ARG A 129 -20.57 -5.85 -51.67
N ASP A 130 -19.86 -6.95 -51.41
CA ASP A 130 -19.68 -8.11 -52.32
C ASP A 130 -18.47 -8.98 -51.90
N ALA A 131 -18.51 -9.54 -50.68
CA ALA A 131 -17.54 -10.55 -50.24
C ALA A 131 -18.22 -11.83 -49.73
N THR A 132 -19.39 -12.17 -50.28
CA THR A 132 -20.08 -13.45 -50.01
C THR A 132 -20.59 -14.08 -51.31
N ARG A 133 -19.69 -14.47 -52.21
CA ARG A 133 -19.96 -15.56 -53.16
C ARG A 133 -18.69 -16.12 -53.80
N GLY A 134 -18.44 -17.40 -53.55
CA GLY A 134 -17.32 -18.19 -54.06
C GLY A 134 -16.89 -19.18 -52.99
N VAL A 135 -17.64 -20.26 -52.73
CA VAL A 135 -17.57 -21.52 -53.49
C VAL A 135 -16.11 -21.91 -53.74
N THR A 136 -15.55 -22.69 -52.82
CA THR A 136 -14.53 -23.68 -53.18
C THR A 136 -14.79 -24.93 -52.33
N THR A 137 -15.06 -26.01 -53.05
CA THR A 137 -15.22 -27.39 -52.61
C THR A 137 -14.00 -27.89 -51.85
N VAL A 138 -14.20 -28.50 -50.68
CA VAL A 138 -13.21 -29.32 -49.97
C VAL A 138 -13.75 -30.76 -49.95
N PRO A 139 -12.94 -31.77 -50.33
CA PRO A 139 -13.38 -33.15 -50.47
C PRO A 139 -13.47 -33.90 -49.14
N ASP A 140 -14.29 -34.94 -49.18
CA ASP A 140 -14.64 -35.88 -48.13
C ASP A 140 -13.46 -36.43 -47.30
N ASP A 141 -13.60 -36.35 -45.98
CA ASP A 141 -12.92 -37.25 -45.04
C ASP A 141 -13.96 -37.72 -44.01
N PRO A 142 -14.39 -39.01 -44.02
CA PRO A 142 -15.40 -39.50 -43.10
C PRO A 142 -14.78 -40.23 -41.90
N ALA A 143 -15.45 -40.03 -40.75
CA ALA A 143 -15.39 -40.76 -39.47
C ALA A 143 -14.68 -40.00 -38.33
N ALA A 144 -15.30 -39.70 -37.19
CA ALA A 144 -16.62 -40.02 -36.67
C ALA A 144 -17.00 -39.07 -35.52
N SER A 145 -18.23 -38.53 -35.60
CA SER A 145 -19.28 -38.55 -34.58
C SER A 145 -19.16 -37.81 -33.22
N PRO A 146 -20.31 -37.40 -32.62
CA PRO A 146 -20.52 -36.01 -32.19
C PRO A 146 -21.10 -35.84 -30.77
N SER A 147 -21.08 -34.61 -30.23
CA SER A 147 -22.10 -34.14 -29.27
C SER A 147 -22.09 -32.60 -29.22
N ARG A 148 -23.01 -31.91 -29.90
CA ARG A 148 -24.32 -31.42 -29.41
C ARG A 148 -24.23 -30.62 -28.08
N ASN A 149 -24.26 -29.30 -28.18
CA ASN A 149 -25.39 -28.55 -27.64
C ASN A 149 -25.54 -27.17 -28.30
N ARG A 150 -26.72 -27.01 -28.94
CA ARG A 150 -27.32 -25.76 -29.39
C ARG A 150 -28.04 -25.09 -28.22
N SER A 151 -28.39 -23.82 -28.44
CA SER A 151 -29.44 -22.99 -27.80
C SER A 151 -28.80 -21.76 -27.14
N ALA A 152 -29.23 -20.51 -27.35
CA ALA A 152 -30.36 -19.99 -28.12
C ALA A 152 -30.20 -18.45 -28.26
N SER A 153 -30.54 -17.94 -29.46
CA SER A 153 -31.27 -16.67 -29.76
C SER A 153 -31.23 -15.44 -28.83
N ASP A 154 -30.73 -14.32 -29.41
CA ASP A 154 -31.40 -12.99 -29.61
C ASP A 154 -31.82 -12.11 -28.40
N PRO A 155 -32.22 -10.82 -28.56
CA PRO A 155 -31.87 -9.78 -29.55
C PRO A 155 -31.57 -8.38 -28.92
N LEU A 156 -31.28 -7.42 -29.81
CA LEU A 156 -31.30 -5.96 -29.66
C LEU A 156 -32.38 -5.39 -28.71
N THR A 157 -32.03 -4.37 -27.92
CA THR A 157 -32.99 -3.36 -27.42
C THR A 157 -32.33 -1.98 -27.43
N ALA A 158 -32.87 -1.12 -28.28
CA ALA A 158 -32.54 0.30 -28.39
C ALA A 158 -32.93 1.05 -27.11
N SER A 159 -32.05 1.94 -26.65
CA SER A 159 -32.35 2.90 -25.58
C SER A 159 -32.98 4.17 -26.15
N PRO A 160 -34.16 4.61 -25.69
CA PRO A 160 -34.73 5.92 -26.05
C PRO A 160 -34.14 7.06 -25.18
N PRO A 161 -34.29 8.32 -25.61
CA PRO A 161 -33.80 9.50 -24.87
C PRO A 161 -34.74 9.84 -23.70
N VAL A 162 -34.19 9.95 -22.50
CA VAL A 162 -34.91 10.40 -21.31
C VAL A 162 -34.91 11.93 -21.28
N GLY A 163 -36.08 12.50 -21.55
CA GLY A 163 -36.39 13.91 -21.35
C GLY A 163 -36.51 14.24 -19.86
N ILE A 164 -35.96 15.40 -19.49
CA ILE A 164 -36.03 15.99 -18.16
C ILE A 164 -37.42 16.62 -18.00
N GLN A 165 -38.29 15.99 -17.21
CA GLN A 165 -39.49 16.64 -16.67
C GLN A 165 -39.25 17.02 -15.22
N SER A 166 -39.17 18.33 -14.98
CA SER A 166 -39.28 18.95 -13.67
C SER A 166 -40.69 18.71 -13.12
N GLY A 167 -40.79 17.90 -12.07
CA GLY A 167 -42.01 17.65 -11.31
C GLY A 167 -41.77 17.95 -9.84
N GLU A 168 -42.18 19.15 -9.45
CA GLU A 168 -42.29 19.64 -8.08
C GLU A 168 -43.30 18.76 -7.33
N ARG A 169 -42.81 17.82 -6.50
CA ARG A 169 -43.66 16.99 -5.64
C ARG A 169 -43.34 17.25 -4.17
N THR A 170 -44.12 18.16 -3.60
CA THR A 170 -44.26 18.38 -2.17
C THR A 170 -44.96 17.16 -1.56
N GLU A 171 -44.21 16.31 -0.84
CA GLU A 171 -44.80 15.27 0.00
C GLU A 171 -44.73 15.66 1.50
N PRO A 172 -45.81 15.41 2.26
CA PRO A 172 -45.94 15.88 3.63
C PRO A 172 -45.18 15.00 4.62
N ARG A 173 -44.60 15.66 5.61
CA ARG A 173 -43.82 15.10 6.71
C ARG A 173 -44.76 14.43 7.74
N PRO A 174 -44.74 13.09 7.94
CA PRO A 174 -45.44 12.49 9.07
C PRO A 174 -44.64 12.73 10.36
N SER A 175 -45.18 13.57 11.22
CA SER A 175 -44.82 13.67 12.64
C SER A 175 -45.20 12.37 13.35
N SER A 176 -44.21 11.55 13.67
CA SER A 176 -44.36 10.50 14.67
C SER A 176 -43.53 10.85 15.90
N SER A 177 -44.25 11.39 16.88
CA SER A 177 -43.95 11.33 18.30
C SER A 177 -43.65 9.87 18.67
N ARG A 178 -42.40 9.57 19.03
CA ARG A 178 -42.04 8.31 19.68
C ARG A 178 -41.80 8.57 21.15
N ASP A 179 -42.74 8.07 21.93
CA ASP A 179 -42.70 7.99 23.38
C ASP A 179 -41.36 7.42 23.86
N ARG A 180 -40.76 8.17 24.76
CA ARG A 180 -39.50 7.88 25.42
C ARG A 180 -39.77 6.93 26.57
N ALA A 181 -39.71 5.63 26.31
CA ALA A 181 -39.60 4.63 27.37
C ALA A 181 -38.23 4.77 28.07
N PRO A 182 -38.15 4.70 29.40
CA PRO A 182 -36.89 4.72 30.13
C PRO A 182 -36.21 3.35 29.95
N ASP A 183 -35.22 3.32 29.06
CA ASP A 183 -34.44 2.10 28.81
C ASP A 183 -33.57 1.78 30.03
N GLY A 184 -33.77 0.58 30.54
CA GLY A 184 -33.14 0.07 31.74
C GLY A 184 -31.65 -0.16 31.56
N GLY A 185 -30.88 0.25 32.58
CA GLY A 185 -29.71 -0.46 33.09
C GLY A 185 -28.80 -1.14 32.07
N ARG A 186 -28.15 -0.38 31.17
CA ARG A 186 -26.86 -0.81 30.65
C ARG A 186 -25.84 -0.66 31.78
N THR A 187 -25.48 -1.79 32.38
CA THR A 187 -24.38 -1.97 33.32
C THR A 187 -23.14 -1.20 32.89
N ALA A 188 -22.88 -0.09 33.57
CA ALA A 188 -21.68 0.71 33.52
C ALA A 188 -20.49 0.03 34.21
N ALA A 189 -20.35 -1.30 34.05
CA ALA A 189 -19.31 -2.11 34.69
C ALA A 189 -18.15 -2.48 33.74
N ASP A 190 -18.27 -2.19 32.44
CA ASP A 190 -17.15 -2.28 31.48
C ASP A 190 -16.60 -0.90 31.06
N ALA A 191 -17.06 0.17 31.71
CA ALA A 191 -16.55 1.51 31.50
C ALA A 191 -15.26 1.70 32.32
N PHE A 192 -14.16 1.90 31.60
CA PHE A 192 -12.96 2.58 32.10
C PHE A 192 -12.21 1.85 33.23
N LEU A 193 -11.31 0.94 32.84
CA LEU A 193 -10.03 0.81 33.53
C LEU A 193 -9.03 1.75 32.84
N PRO A 194 -8.86 3.00 33.30
CA PRO A 194 -7.75 3.84 32.87
C PRO A 194 -6.48 3.28 33.50
N GLY A 195 -5.51 2.86 32.68
CA GLY A 195 -4.15 2.61 33.17
C GLY A 195 -3.71 1.15 33.27
N ALA A 196 -4.38 0.20 32.62
CA ALA A 196 -3.64 -0.98 32.20
C ALA A 196 -2.68 -0.53 31.10
N ASN A 197 -1.39 -0.43 31.43
CA ASN A 197 -0.29 -0.31 30.49
C ASN A 197 -0.48 -1.36 29.39
N ARG A 198 -1.18 -0.98 28.31
CA ARG A 198 -1.20 -1.75 27.09
C ARG A 198 0.21 -1.60 26.56
N ASP A 199 1.04 -2.59 26.83
CA ASP A 199 2.27 -2.80 26.10
C ASP A 199 1.89 -2.88 24.62
N ASP A 200 1.97 -1.72 23.98
CA ASP A 200 1.64 -1.46 22.58
C ASP A 200 2.65 -2.12 21.63
N SER A 201 3.57 -2.90 22.20
CA SER A 201 4.41 -3.93 21.57
C SER A 201 3.63 -5.23 21.25
N GLY A 202 2.30 -5.21 21.36
CA GLY A 202 1.46 -6.34 21.00
C GLY A 202 1.80 -6.93 19.62
N PRO A 203 1.53 -8.22 19.41
CA PRO A 203 2.06 -8.96 18.27
C PRO A 203 1.58 -8.36 16.94
N PHE A 204 2.47 -8.42 15.94
CA PHE A 204 2.29 -7.91 14.58
C PHE A 204 1.11 -8.64 13.94
N PRO A 205 -0.04 -7.98 13.71
CA PRO A 205 -1.21 -8.68 13.19
C PRO A 205 -0.98 -9.08 11.72
N VAL A 206 -1.44 -10.28 11.39
CA VAL A 206 -1.48 -10.83 10.03
C VAL A 206 -2.81 -11.53 9.78
N TYR A 207 -3.10 -11.85 8.53
CA TYR A 207 -4.31 -12.60 8.20
C TYR A 207 -4.27 -13.96 8.91
N ASN A 208 -5.30 -14.25 9.72
CA ASN A 208 -5.42 -15.45 10.55
C ASN A 208 -4.30 -15.69 11.57
N GLY A 209 -3.62 -14.65 12.06
CA GLY A 209 -2.62 -14.84 13.10
C GLY A 209 -1.92 -13.57 13.56
N SER A 210 -0.79 -13.75 14.24
CA SER A 210 0.07 -12.65 14.64
C SER A 210 1.50 -13.13 14.84
N PHE A 211 2.49 -12.30 14.50
CA PHE A 211 3.90 -12.58 14.79
C PHE A 211 4.33 -11.89 16.09
N THR A 212 5.21 -12.52 16.86
CA THR A 212 5.84 -11.90 18.05
C THR A 212 7.01 -10.98 17.69
N THR A 213 7.55 -11.12 16.48
CA THR A 213 8.71 -10.38 15.97
C THR A 213 8.41 -9.87 14.58
N ASP A 214 9.04 -8.77 14.18
CA ASP A 214 8.90 -8.19 12.84
C ASP A 214 9.32 -9.25 11.80
N PRO A 215 8.41 -9.70 10.91
CA PRO A 215 8.72 -10.75 9.95
C PRO A 215 9.57 -10.25 8.77
N ARG A 216 9.93 -8.97 8.72
CA ARG A 216 10.76 -8.40 7.65
C ARG A 216 12.24 -8.75 7.86
N THR A 217 12.90 -9.13 6.78
CA THR A 217 14.34 -9.39 6.74
C THR A 217 15.08 -8.09 6.43
N PRO A 218 16.06 -7.67 7.27
CA PRO A 218 16.86 -6.49 7.01
C PRO A 218 17.52 -6.52 5.62
N GLY A 219 17.56 -5.38 4.93
CA GLY A 219 18.15 -5.26 3.59
C GLY A 219 17.19 -5.53 2.42
N MET A 220 16.02 -6.12 2.69
CA MET A 220 14.97 -6.33 1.69
C MET A 220 14.11 -5.08 1.49
N ASN A 221 13.50 -4.96 0.30
CA ASN A 221 12.59 -3.90 -0.09
C ASN A 221 11.16 -4.44 -0.08
N TYR A 222 10.29 -3.80 0.68
CA TYR A 222 8.89 -4.20 0.85
C TYR A 222 7.96 -3.16 0.24
N LEU A 223 6.84 -3.63 -0.31
CA LEU A 223 5.80 -2.74 -0.82
C LEU A 223 4.97 -2.21 0.36
N LEU A 224 5.15 -0.93 0.68
CA LEU A 224 4.32 -0.18 1.61
C LEU A 224 2.97 0.15 0.94
N LEU A 225 1.89 -0.27 1.60
CA LEU A 225 0.51 -0.07 1.14
C LEU A 225 -0.14 1.15 1.79
N ALA A 226 0.08 1.33 3.09
CA ALA A 226 -0.44 2.43 3.87
C ALA A 226 0.44 2.69 5.09
N SER A 227 0.37 3.91 5.61
CA SER A 227 1.08 4.32 6.82
C SER A 227 0.17 5.14 7.72
N GLY A 228 0.50 5.22 9.01
CA GLY A 228 -0.28 6.02 9.95
C GLY A 228 -1.62 5.38 10.31
N MET A 229 -1.72 4.05 10.26
CA MET A 229 -2.95 3.31 10.59
C MET A 229 -3.08 3.09 12.08
N THR A 230 -4.30 3.20 12.63
CA THR A 230 -4.55 2.68 13.98
C THR A 230 -4.48 1.14 13.94
N ARG A 231 -4.31 0.51 15.10
CA ARG A 231 -4.27 -0.96 15.19
C ARG A 231 -5.56 -1.60 14.69
N ALA A 232 -6.72 -0.99 14.98
CA ALA A 232 -8.02 -1.50 14.56
C ALA A 232 -8.16 -1.44 13.03
N ASP A 233 -7.87 -0.29 12.42
CA ASP A 233 -7.92 -0.12 10.97
C ASP A 233 -6.94 -1.05 10.24
N ALA A 234 -5.74 -1.24 10.82
CA ALA A 234 -4.73 -2.14 10.27
C ALA A 234 -5.24 -3.59 10.23
N ARG A 235 -5.91 -4.06 11.28
CA ARG A 235 -6.49 -5.41 11.32
C ARG A 235 -7.60 -5.59 10.29
N GLU A 236 -8.50 -4.63 10.17
CA GLU A 236 -9.57 -4.67 9.16
C GLU A 236 -9.01 -4.72 7.74
N ALA A 237 -8.01 -3.87 7.46
CA ALA A 237 -7.34 -3.86 6.16
C ALA A 237 -6.61 -5.18 5.87
N ILE A 238 -5.92 -5.76 6.85
CA ILE A 238 -5.25 -7.06 6.71
C ILE A 238 -6.27 -8.17 6.43
N ASP A 239 -7.40 -8.18 7.13
CA ASP A 239 -8.48 -9.15 6.94
C ASP A 239 -9.07 -9.06 5.53
N PHE A 240 -9.38 -7.84 5.07
CA PHE A 240 -9.82 -7.60 3.70
C PHE A 240 -8.80 -8.06 2.66
N LEU A 241 -7.53 -7.66 2.80
CA LEU A 241 -6.48 -7.99 1.83
C LEU A 241 -6.21 -9.49 1.81
N GLY A 242 -6.18 -10.15 2.98
CA GLY A 242 -6.00 -11.58 3.12
C GLY A 242 -7.12 -12.41 2.47
N ARG A 243 -8.39 -12.00 2.62
CA ARG A 243 -9.53 -12.63 1.92
C ARG A 243 -9.45 -12.54 0.40
N ASN A 244 -8.77 -11.52 -0.11
CA ASN A 244 -8.51 -11.33 -1.54
C ASN A 244 -7.18 -11.96 -1.99
N GLY A 245 -6.53 -12.79 -1.16
CA GLY A 245 -5.28 -13.46 -1.50
C GLY A 245 -4.04 -12.57 -1.45
N TYR A 246 -4.15 -11.37 -0.89
CA TYR A 246 -3.06 -10.40 -0.78
C TYR A 246 -2.46 -10.42 0.62
N PHE A 247 -1.40 -11.22 0.81
CA PHE A 247 -0.75 -11.41 2.11
C PHE A 247 -0.06 -10.13 2.58
N THR A 248 -0.48 -9.65 3.75
CA THR A 248 -0.02 -8.38 4.33
C THR A 248 0.32 -8.51 5.81
N VAL A 249 1.22 -7.64 6.24
CA VAL A 249 1.70 -7.53 7.62
C VAL A 249 1.60 -6.09 8.06
N ALA A 250 1.09 -5.85 9.27
CA ALA A 250 1.17 -4.54 9.91
C ALA A 250 2.34 -4.48 10.88
N VAL A 251 3.14 -3.43 10.74
CA VAL A 251 4.32 -3.17 11.56
C VAL A 251 4.10 -1.88 12.35
N PRO A 252 4.22 -1.89 13.70
CA PRO A 252 4.18 -0.67 14.48
C PRO A 252 5.36 0.21 14.10
N VAL A 253 5.06 1.46 13.78
CA VAL A 253 6.05 2.52 13.64
C VAL A 253 6.39 2.95 15.05
N ARG A 254 7.68 2.89 15.41
CA ARG A 254 8.13 3.48 16.67
C ARG A 254 7.59 4.91 16.74
N PRO A 255 6.99 5.33 17.86
CA PRO A 255 6.56 6.71 18.01
C PRO A 255 7.76 7.60 17.72
N VAL A 256 7.72 8.27 16.57
CA VAL A 256 8.74 9.24 16.18
C VAL A 256 8.57 10.36 17.17
N ASP A 257 9.52 10.58 18.09
CA ASP A 257 9.54 11.59 19.17
C ASP A 257 8.62 12.80 18.88
N ARG A 258 7.32 12.61 19.04
CA ARG A 258 6.35 13.69 19.04
C ARG A 258 6.47 14.16 20.47
N GLY A 259 7.18 15.27 20.69
CA GLY A 259 7.45 15.82 22.01
C GLY A 259 6.19 16.28 22.77
N VAL A 260 5.18 15.41 22.88
CA VAL A 260 3.81 15.73 23.23
C VAL A 260 3.25 14.60 24.10
N ARG A 261 3.05 14.96 25.38
CA ARG A 261 2.10 14.43 26.38
C ARG A 261 1.77 12.94 26.29
N ASP A 262 2.16 12.22 27.35
CA ASP A 262 2.02 10.78 27.62
C ASP A 262 0.61 10.16 27.49
N GLY A 263 -0.41 10.88 27.02
CA GLY A 263 -1.81 10.46 27.08
C GLY A 263 -2.43 9.93 25.78
N ASN A 264 -1.79 10.04 24.60
CA ASN A 264 -2.43 9.66 23.33
C ASN A 264 -1.44 9.20 22.24
N ASN A 265 -0.49 8.34 22.62
CA ASN A 265 0.55 7.82 21.74
C ASN A 265 0.27 6.38 21.30
N ASP A 266 -0.97 6.06 20.94
CA ASP A 266 -1.28 4.77 20.32
C ASP A 266 -0.33 4.54 19.13
N PRO A 267 0.34 3.38 19.04
CA PRO A 267 1.27 3.09 17.97
C PRO A 267 0.54 3.14 16.64
N LEU A 268 1.10 3.91 15.72
CA LEU A 268 0.65 3.91 14.34
C LEU A 268 1.31 2.75 13.60
N TYR A 269 0.57 2.11 12.72
CA TYR A 269 1.03 0.97 11.95
C TYR A 269 1.28 1.36 10.50
N LYS A 270 2.29 0.73 9.91
CA LYS A 270 2.52 0.65 8.46
C LYS A 270 2.09 -0.72 7.98
N LEU A 271 1.37 -0.78 6.87
CA LEU A 271 1.00 -2.02 6.20
C LEU A 271 1.97 -2.29 5.06
N PHE A 272 2.57 -3.48 5.08
CA PHE A 272 3.45 -3.97 4.03
C PHE A 272 2.87 -5.22 3.39
N HIS A 273 3.14 -5.41 2.10
CA HIS A 273 3.03 -6.72 1.49
C HIS A 273 4.13 -7.65 2.04
N ALA A 274 3.79 -8.92 2.32
CA ALA A 274 4.70 -9.84 3.00
C ALA A 274 5.94 -10.23 2.17
N GLU A 275 5.78 -10.31 0.84
CA GLU A 275 6.91 -10.58 -0.06
C GLU A 275 7.82 -9.34 -0.19
N GLY A 276 9.12 -9.53 0.06
CA GLY A 276 10.16 -8.52 -0.11
C GLY A 276 11.20 -8.92 -1.17
N PHE A 277 11.84 -7.93 -1.79
CA PHE A 277 12.87 -8.13 -2.81
C PHE A 277 14.23 -7.62 -2.36
N GLU A 278 15.29 -8.36 -2.69
CA GLU A 278 16.65 -7.87 -2.47
C GLU A 278 16.94 -6.65 -3.34
N SER A 279 17.73 -5.69 -2.85
CA SER A 279 18.08 -4.48 -3.62
C SER A 279 18.72 -4.80 -4.98
N THR A 280 19.50 -5.87 -5.07
CA THR A 280 20.15 -6.36 -6.31
C THR A 280 19.13 -6.88 -7.32
N GLN A 281 18.04 -7.48 -6.84
CA GLN A 281 17.00 -8.11 -7.66
C GLN A 281 15.95 -7.12 -8.18
N MET A 282 15.84 -5.94 -7.58
CA MET A 282 14.79 -4.95 -7.90
C MET A 282 14.66 -4.70 -9.42
N LYS A 283 15.77 -4.47 -10.12
CA LYS A 283 15.75 -4.21 -11.57
C LYS A 283 15.23 -5.42 -12.36
N ALA A 284 15.70 -6.62 -12.02
CA ALA A 284 15.29 -7.86 -12.70
C ALA A 284 13.82 -8.23 -12.43
N THR A 285 13.26 -7.84 -11.27
CA THR A 285 11.90 -8.17 -10.87
C THR A 285 10.88 -7.05 -11.15
N GLN A 286 11.22 -6.04 -11.96
CA GLN A 286 10.36 -4.88 -12.23
C GLN A 286 8.92 -5.28 -12.62
N SER A 287 8.73 -6.18 -13.58
CA SER A 287 7.39 -6.63 -14.01
C SER A 287 6.60 -7.36 -12.93
N ARG A 288 7.27 -8.01 -11.96
CA ARG A 288 6.59 -8.61 -10.80
C ARG A 288 6.16 -7.52 -9.81
N ARG A 289 7.04 -6.55 -9.56
CA ARG A 289 6.76 -5.39 -8.69
C ARG A 289 5.61 -4.54 -9.22
N ASP A 290 5.55 -4.31 -10.52
CA ASP A 290 4.47 -3.57 -11.16
C ASP A 290 3.12 -4.28 -10.99
N ARG A 291 3.07 -5.60 -11.25
CA ARG A 291 1.85 -6.41 -11.02
C ARG A 291 1.38 -6.36 -9.56
N MET A 292 2.30 -6.43 -8.61
CA MET A 292 1.95 -6.33 -7.18
C MET A 292 1.41 -4.96 -6.82
N ALA A 293 2.00 -3.90 -7.38
CA ALA A 293 1.53 -2.54 -7.19
C ALA A 293 0.14 -2.33 -7.82
N ASP A 294 -0.06 -2.78 -9.06
CA ASP A 294 -1.35 -2.68 -9.76
C ASP A 294 -2.45 -3.41 -8.99
N GLU A 295 -2.17 -4.61 -8.49
CA GLU A 295 -3.11 -5.39 -7.68
C GLU A 295 -3.45 -4.68 -6.36
N ALA A 296 -2.46 -4.11 -5.68
CA ALA A 296 -2.70 -3.29 -4.49
C ALA A 296 -3.59 -2.08 -4.79
N ARG A 297 -3.38 -1.39 -5.92
CA ARG A 297 -4.24 -0.25 -6.32
C ARG A 297 -5.66 -0.70 -6.62
N ARG A 298 -5.82 -1.83 -7.32
CA ARG A 298 -7.13 -2.43 -7.62
C ARG A 298 -7.89 -2.76 -6.34
N LEU A 299 -7.24 -3.45 -5.40
CA LEU A 299 -7.83 -3.79 -4.10
C LEU A 299 -8.09 -2.55 -3.25
N GLY A 300 -7.23 -1.54 -3.30
CA GLY A 300 -7.43 -0.24 -2.65
C GLY A 300 -8.71 0.47 -3.09
N ALA A 301 -8.98 0.49 -4.41
CA ALA A 301 -10.21 1.08 -4.94
C ALA A 301 -11.47 0.30 -4.53
N ILE A 302 -11.38 -1.02 -4.35
CA ILE A 302 -12.49 -1.83 -3.83
C ILE A 302 -12.70 -1.56 -2.34
N TYR A 303 -11.62 -1.59 -1.56
CA TYR A 303 -11.63 -1.33 -0.12
C TYR A 303 -12.25 0.02 0.21
N GLN A 304 -11.83 1.08 -0.49
CA GLN A 304 -12.32 2.44 -0.25
C GLN A 304 -13.84 2.55 -0.52
N ARG A 305 -14.36 1.84 -1.53
CA ARG A 305 -15.79 1.82 -1.83
C ARG A 305 -16.61 1.06 -0.78
N GLN A 306 -16.10 -0.09 -0.31
CA GLN A 306 -16.83 -0.98 0.60
C GLN A 306 -16.73 -0.54 2.06
N HIS A 307 -15.54 -0.20 2.53
CA HIS A 307 -15.28 0.08 3.94
C HIS A 307 -15.37 1.58 4.28
N ARG A 308 -15.55 2.46 3.27
CA ARG A 308 -15.49 3.92 3.41
C ARG A 308 -14.28 4.39 4.23
N GLY A 309 -13.20 3.61 4.15
CA GLY A 309 -12.04 3.74 5.02
C GLY A 309 -11.29 5.05 4.78
N LYS A 310 -10.66 5.57 5.84
CA LYS A 310 -9.78 6.74 5.78
C LYS A 310 -8.51 6.50 4.94
N TYR A 311 -8.12 5.23 4.78
CA TYR A 311 -6.87 4.82 4.15
C TYR A 311 -7.10 4.41 2.69
N ASN A 312 -6.15 4.78 1.83
CA ASN A 312 -6.18 4.48 0.41
C ASN A 312 -4.90 3.75 0.01
N PHE A 313 -5.03 2.52 -0.52
CA PHE A 313 -3.91 1.69 -0.98
C PHE A 313 -3.48 2.01 -2.42
N ALA A 314 -4.05 3.03 -3.06
CA ALA A 314 -3.66 3.45 -4.41
C ALA A 314 -2.24 4.04 -4.46
N LYS A 315 -1.77 4.61 -3.35
CA LYS A 315 -0.43 5.20 -3.24
C LYS A 315 0.53 4.23 -2.57
N VAL A 316 1.01 3.28 -3.35
CA VAL A 316 2.03 2.33 -2.89
C VAL A 316 3.44 2.87 -3.08
N ASN A 317 4.35 2.49 -2.19
CA ASN A 317 5.77 2.84 -2.28
C ASN A 317 6.64 1.64 -1.91
N TRP A 318 7.86 1.55 -2.45
CA TRP A 318 8.83 0.56 -2.01
C TRP A 318 9.72 1.15 -0.92
N GLU A 319 9.75 0.54 0.26
CA GLU A 319 10.65 0.93 1.35
C GLU A 319 11.66 -0.18 1.62
N LYS A 320 12.94 0.19 1.70
CA LYS A 320 14.00 -0.72 2.17
C LYS A 320 13.92 -0.83 3.69
N TYR A 321 13.87 -2.05 4.21
CA TYR A 321 13.93 -2.27 5.65
C TYR A 321 15.38 -2.18 6.14
N VAL A 322 15.65 -1.17 6.97
CA VAL A 322 16.90 -0.98 7.70
C VAL A 322 16.57 -1.11 9.18
N ARG A 323 17.33 -1.95 9.89
CA ARG A 323 17.09 -2.26 11.31
C ARG A 323 17.42 -1.08 12.22
#